data_AF-A0A1B2ERQ4-F1
#
_entry.id   AF-A0A1B2ERQ4-F1
#
_cell.length_a   1.000
_cell.length_b   1.000
_cell.length_c   1.000
_cell.angle_alpha   90.00
_cell.angle_beta   90.00
_cell.angle_gamma   90.00
#
_symmetry.space_group_name_H-M   'P 1'
#
loop_
_entity.id
_entity.type
_entity.pdbx_description
1 polymer ?
#
loop_
_entity_poly.entity_id
_entity_poly.type
_entity_poly.pdbx_seq_one_letter_code
_entity_poly.pdbx_strand_id
1 'polypeptide(L)'
;MATRTPLTDTGAPCPQNIQVERISVASDGTEVNGFSIDAAISANGRFVTYQSVASNLVPDDTNGSGDIFLYDRKEGTAERISVASDGTEGNFFSSGPSISANGRHVAYESFASNLVPDDTNGSEDVFVVSTDYWLV
;
A
#
# COMPACT_ATOMS: atom_id res chain seq x y z
N MET A 1 36.97 45.32 24.61
CA MET A 1 36.04 45.03 23.50
C MET A 1 36.78 44.12 22.54
N ALA A 2 36.40 42.84 22.45
CA ALA A 2 37.02 41.90 21.51
C ALA A 2 36.19 41.90 20.22
N THR A 3 36.80 42.30 19.11
CA THR A 3 36.18 42.25 17.77
C THR A 3 36.09 40.80 17.32
N ARG A 4 34.87 40.28 17.16
CA ARG A 4 34.60 39.01 16.50
C ARG A 4 34.80 39.20 15.00
N THR A 5 35.73 38.46 14.41
CA THR A 5 35.77 38.27 12.96
C THR A 5 34.54 37.45 12.55
N PRO A 6 33.72 37.86 11.56
CA PRO A 6 32.63 37.04 11.08
C PRO A 6 33.19 35.80 10.39
N LEU A 7 32.75 34.61 10.80
CA LEU A 7 32.87 33.43 9.95
C LEU A 7 31.91 33.64 8.78
N THR A 8 32.43 33.66 7.56
CA THR A 8 31.60 33.58 6.35
C THR A 8 31.00 32.19 6.32
N ASP A 9 29.74 32.08 6.74
CA ASP A 9 28.91 30.91 6.46
C ASP A 9 28.66 30.88 4.96
N THR A 10 29.56 30.23 4.21
CA THR A 10 29.29 29.84 2.83
C THR A 10 28.33 28.66 2.89
N GLY A 11 27.08 28.95 3.22
CA GLY A 11 25.98 27.99 3.29
C GLY A 11 25.73 27.40 1.91
N ALA A 12 26.47 26.36 1.56
CA ALA A 12 26.01 25.41 0.58
C ALA A 12 24.73 24.78 1.16
N PRO A 13 23.57 24.88 0.49
CA PRO A 13 22.41 24.09 0.93
C PRO A 13 22.86 22.63 0.96
N CYS A 14 22.64 21.94 2.08
CA CYS A 14 22.87 20.49 2.15
C CYS A 14 22.25 19.86 0.91
N PRO A 15 22.97 19.03 0.12
CA PRO A 15 22.36 18.37 -1.02
C PRO A 15 21.26 17.44 -0.48
N GLN A 16 20.02 17.90 -0.56
CA GLN A 16 18.85 17.11 -0.21
C GLN A 16 18.66 16.13 -1.36
N ASN A 17 19.28 14.95 -1.28
CA ASN A 17 18.98 13.85 -2.18
C ASN A 17 17.61 13.25 -1.82
N ILE A 18 16.57 14.07 -1.92
CA ILE A 18 15.18 13.67 -1.72
C ILE A 18 14.78 12.91 -2.98
N GLN A 19 14.56 11.62 -2.82
CA GLN A 19 13.99 10.77 -3.85
C GLN A 19 12.49 10.64 -3.57
N VAL A 20 11.66 10.97 -4.56
CA VAL A 20 10.20 10.85 -4.49
C VAL A 20 9.78 9.74 -5.45
N GLU A 21 8.95 8.82 -4.96
CA GLU A 21 8.51 7.64 -5.67
C GLU A 21 6.97 7.57 -5.67
N ARG A 22 6.35 7.46 -6.85
CA ARG A 22 4.91 7.17 -6.97
C ARG A 22 4.73 5.66 -7.04
N ILE A 23 4.16 5.09 -5.97
CA ILE A 23 3.99 3.64 -5.83
C ILE A 23 2.62 3.12 -6.31
N SER A 24 1.66 4.02 -6.52
CA SER A 24 0.34 3.72 -7.09
C SER A 24 0.42 3.71 -8.61
N VAL A 25 1.19 2.77 -9.15
CA VAL A 25 1.38 2.55 -10.58
C VAL A 25 1.16 1.08 -10.89
N ALA A 26 0.64 0.78 -12.07
CA ALA A 26 0.55 -0.61 -12.51
C ALA A 26 1.94 -1.24 -12.62
N SER A 27 2.01 -2.57 -12.64
CA SER A 27 3.30 -3.30 -12.71
C SER A 27 4.15 -2.97 -13.93
N ASP A 28 3.55 -2.44 -15.01
CA ASP A 28 4.23 -1.97 -16.21
C ASP A 28 4.64 -0.48 -16.17
N GLY A 29 4.41 0.18 -15.04
CA GLY A 29 4.71 1.60 -14.80
C GLY A 29 3.65 2.56 -15.34
N THR A 30 2.55 2.07 -15.91
CA THR A 30 1.47 2.92 -16.39
C THR A 30 0.73 3.63 -15.26
N GLU A 31 0.18 4.79 -15.58
CA GLU A 31 -0.64 5.56 -14.65
C GLU A 31 -1.98 4.86 -14.42
N VAL A 32 -2.36 4.76 -13.14
CA VAL A 32 -3.63 4.17 -12.76
C VAL A 32 -4.78 5.14 -12.95
N ASN A 33 -5.97 4.62 -13.21
CA ASN A 33 -7.16 5.36 -13.62
C ASN A 33 -8.06 5.82 -12.46
N GLY A 34 -7.61 5.62 -11.21
CA GLY A 34 -8.34 5.93 -9.98
C GLY A 34 -7.42 6.53 -8.91
N PHE A 35 -8.02 7.08 -7.86
CA PHE A 35 -7.26 7.61 -6.73
C PHE A 35 -6.77 6.49 -5.80
N SER A 36 -5.70 6.75 -5.06
CA SER A 36 -5.20 5.88 -3.99
C SER A 36 -5.03 6.68 -2.70
N ILE A 37 -5.42 6.10 -1.57
CA ILE A 37 -5.48 6.75 -0.26
C ILE A 37 -5.07 5.78 0.87
N ASP A 38 -5.05 6.29 2.11
CA ASP A 38 -4.89 5.51 3.34
C ASP A 38 -3.66 4.60 3.36
N ALA A 39 -2.52 5.15 2.94
CA ALA A 39 -1.27 4.41 2.90
C ALA A 39 -0.69 4.16 4.31
N ALA A 40 -0.14 2.97 4.52
CA ALA A 40 0.65 2.60 5.70
C ALA A 40 1.94 1.90 5.29
N ILE A 41 3.01 2.05 6.08
CA ILE A 41 4.33 1.54 5.74
C ILE A 41 4.92 0.71 6.88
N SER A 42 5.53 -0.42 6.51
CA SER A 42 6.27 -1.29 7.44
C SER A 42 7.49 -0.57 8.05
N ALA A 43 7.97 -1.04 9.20
CA ALA A 43 9.00 -0.32 9.97
C ALA A 43 10.34 -0.19 9.23
N ASN A 44 10.64 -1.12 8.32
CA ASN A 44 11.84 -1.09 7.49
C ASN A 44 11.65 -0.31 6.17
N GLY A 45 10.45 0.20 5.91
CA GLY A 45 10.13 0.95 4.70
C GLY A 45 10.10 0.13 3.42
N ARG A 46 10.07 -1.20 3.48
CA ARG A 46 10.02 -2.06 2.28
C ARG A 46 8.60 -2.19 1.75
N PHE A 47 7.67 -2.55 2.62
CA PHE A 47 6.29 -2.82 2.25
C PHE A 47 5.41 -1.61 2.55
N VAL A 48 4.62 -1.19 1.57
CA VAL A 48 3.62 -0.13 1.70
C VAL A 48 2.25 -0.70 1.32
N THR A 49 1.28 -0.61 2.23
CA THR A 49 -0.12 -0.91 1.93
C THR A 49 -0.88 0.35 1.61
N TYR A 50 -1.86 0.29 0.72
CA TYR A 50 -2.74 1.41 0.42
C TYR A 50 -4.06 0.92 -0.18
N GLN A 51 -5.08 1.75 -0.07
CA GLN A 51 -6.34 1.55 -0.76
C GLN A 51 -6.26 2.17 -2.16
N SER A 52 -6.81 1.51 -3.17
CA SER A 52 -6.95 2.06 -4.52
C SER A 52 -8.30 1.72 -5.11
N VAL A 53 -8.94 2.68 -5.80
CA VAL A 53 -10.18 2.43 -6.58
C VAL A 53 -9.89 2.23 -8.08
N ALA A 54 -8.62 2.06 -8.43
CA ALA A 54 -8.18 2.01 -9.82
C ALA A 54 -8.23 0.59 -10.39
N SER A 55 -9.08 0.39 -11.40
CA SER A 55 -9.34 -0.92 -12.02
C SER A 55 -8.22 -1.43 -12.95
N ASN A 56 -7.10 -0.70 -13.06
CA ASN A 56 -5.97 -1.06 -13.93
C ASN A 56 -4.65 -1.17 -13.17
N LEU A 57 -4.68 -1.26 -11.84
CA LEU A 57 -3.47 -1.41 -11.02
C LEU A 57 -2.88 -2.84 -11.13
N VAL A 58 -3.76 -3.85 -11.22
CA VAL A 58 -3.42 -5.25 -11.51
C VAL A 58 -4.35 -5.78 -12.61
N PRO A 59 -3.95 -6.83 -13.36
CA PRO A 59 -4.89 -7.57 -14.20
C PRO A 59 -6.07 -8.09 -13.37
N ASP A 60 -7.25 -8.14 -13.96
CA ASP A 60 -8.46 -8.72 -13.35
C ASP A 60 -8.99 -8.00 -12.09
N ASP A 61 -8.76 -6.69 -11.97
CA ASP A 61 -9.56 -5.81 -11.11
C ASP A 61 -10.87 -5.46 -11.84
N THR A 62 -11.96 -6.11 -11.43
CA THR A 62 -13.22 -6.11 -12.18
C THR A 62 -14.42 -5.66 -11.37
N ASN A 63 -14.28 -5.53 -10.05
CA ASN A 63 -15.38 -5.23 -9.15
C ASN A 63 -15.75 -3.74 -9.09
N GLY A 64 -14.89 -2.85 -9.63
CA GLY A 64 -15.10 -1.38 -9.62
C GLY A 64 -15.16 -0.78 -8.21
N SER A 65 -14.57 -1.46 -7.23
CA SER A 65 -14.55 -1.12 -5.82
C SER A 65 -13.14 -0.78 -5.35
N GLY A 66 -13.03 -0.19 -4.16
CA GLY A 66 -11.74 0.07 -3.53
C GLY A 66 -11.14 -1.25 -3.05
N ASP A 67 -9.91 -1.51 -3.43
CA ASP A 67 -9.14 -2.69 -3.07
C ASP A 67 -7.91 -2.32 -2.25
N ILE A 68 -7.43 -3.27 -1.45
CA ILE A 68 -6.19 -3.11 -0.69
C ILE A 68 -5.03 -3.71 -1.47
N PHE A 69 -4.00 -2.90 -1.68
CA PHE A 69 -2.78 -3.29 -2.35
C PHE A 69 -1.59 -3.26 -1.41
N LEU A 70 -0.63 -4.15 -1.65
CA LEU A 70 0.68 -4.19 -1.03
C LEU A 70 1.74 -3.92 -2.11
N TYR A 71 2.55 -2.89 -1.92
CA TYR A 71 3.69 -2.58 -2.76
C TYR A 71 5.00 -2.97 -2.09
N ASP A 72 5.80 -3.80 -2.76
CA ASP A 72 7.17 -4.10 -2.37
C ASP A 72 8.14 -3.12 -3.04
N ARG A 73 8.64 -2.15 -2.28
CA ARG A 73 9.60 -1.15 -2.76
C ARG A 73 10.95 -1.72 -3.20
N LYS A 74 11.26 -2.96 -2.81
CA LYS A 74 12.50 -3.62 -3.24
C LYS A 74 12.37 -4.17 -4.66
N GLU A 75 11.21 -4.76 -4.96
CA GLU A 75 10.94 -5.41 -6.24
C GLU A 75 10.22 -4.50 -7.24
N GLY A 76 9.59 -3.43 -6.75
CA GLY A 76 8.86 -2.46 -7.55
C GLY A 76 7.47 -2.94 -7.98
N THR A 77 6.89 -3.91 -7.27
CA THR A 77 5.64 -4.58 -7.65
C THR A 77 4.51 -4.28 -6.67
N ALA A 78 3.28 -4.20 -7.20
CA ALA A 78 2.05 -4.09 -6.43
C ALA A 78 1.22 -5.38 -6.56
N GLU A 79 0.64 -5.83 -5.45
CA GLU A 79 -0.23 -6.99 -5.39
C GLU A 79 -1.53 -6.66 -4.66
N ARG A 80 -2.66 -7.16 -5.14
CA ARG A 80 -3.95 -7.03 -4.43
C ARG A 80 -4.00 -8.06 -3.31
N ILE A 81 -4.25 -7.60 -2.08
CA ILE A 81 -4.31 -8.43 -0.88
C ILE A 81 -5.71 -8.54 -0.27
N SER A 82 -6.69 -7.77 -0.78
CA SER A 82 -8.13 -7.95 -0.54
C SER A 82 -8.70 -9.13 -1.37
N VAL A 83 -8.07 -10.29 -1.24
CA VAL A 83 -8.47 -11.53 -1.94
C VAL A 83 -8.73 -12.66 -0.94
N ALA A 84 -9.59 -13.59 -1.33
CA ALA A 84 -9.78 -14.85 -0.62
C ALA A 84 -8.50 -15.71 -0.65
N SER A 85 -8.43 -16.73 0.20
CA SER A 85 -7.24 -17.60 0.30
C SER A 85 -6.89 -18.37 -0.98
N ASP A 86 -7.84 -18.49 -1.91
CA ASP A 86 -7.62 -19.11 -3.23
C ASP A 86 -7.26 -18.08 -4.33
N GLY A 87 -7.09 -16.79 -3.97
CA GLY A 87 -6.80 -15.69 -4.88
C GLY A 87 -8.04 -15.04 -5.50
N THR A 88 -9.25 -15.50 -5.18
CA THR A 88 -10.48 -14.89 -5.68
C THR A 88 -10.62 -13.45 -5.19
N GLU A 89 -10.93 -12.53 -6.10
CA GLU A 89 -11.21 -11.12 -5.82
C GLU A 89 -12.34 -10.96 -4.79
N GLY A 90 -12.15 -10.08 -3.81
CA GLY A 90 -13.23 -9.62 -2.93
C GLY A 90 -14.36 -8.98 -3.74
N ASN A 91 -15.60 -9.38 -3.49
CA ASN A 91 -16.75 -8.95 -4.28
C ASN A 91 -17.29 -7.55 -3.92
N PHE A 92 -16.68 -6.86 -2.95
CA PHE A 92 -17.04 -5.51 -2.52
C PHE A 92 -15.82 -4.73 -1.99
N PHE A 93 -16.07 -3.46 -1.69
CA PHE A 93 -15.12 -2.47 -1.22
C PHE A 93 -14.37 -2.87 0.07
N SER A 94 -13.08 -2.56 0.10
CA SER A 94 -12.18 -2.72 1.24
C SER A 94 -11.42 -1.41 1.54
N SER A 95 -11.12 -1.14 2.81
CA SER A 95 -10.50 0.10 3.28
C SER A 95 -9.60 -0.05 4.52
N GLY A 96 -8.96 1.05 4.90
CA GLY A 96 -8.28 1.19 6.19
C GLY A 96 -7.12 0.21 6.43
N PRO A 97 -6.19 0.01 5.49
CA PRO A 97 -5.15 -0.99 5.68
C PRO A 97 -4.16 -0.59 6.77
N SER A 98 -3.76 -1.57 7.57
CA SER A 98 -2.72 -1.44 8.60
C SER A 98 -1.73 -2.58 8.49
N ILE A 99 -0.44 -2.27 8.40
CA ILE A 99 0.64 -3.26 8.27
C ILE A 99 1.45 -3.39 9.56
N SER A 100 1.70 -4.64 9.96
CA SER A 100 2.59 -4.96 11.08
C SER A 100 4.02 -4.47 10.85
N ALA A 101 4.76 -4.17 11.92
CA ALA A 101 6.10 -3.61 11.83
C ALA A 101 7.08 -4.47 11.00
N ASN A 102 6.94 -5.80 11.06
CA ASN A 102 7.76 -6.75 10.30
C ASN A 102 7.24 -7.00 8.87
N GLY A 103 6.12 -6.39 8.47
CA GLY A 103 5.52 -6.52 7.15
C GLY A 103 4.78 -7.84 6.89
N ARG A 104 4.60 -8.70 7.91
CA ARG A 104 4.07 -10.07 7.74
C ARG A 104 2.55 -10.20 7.78
N HIS A 105 1.89 -9.22 8.38
CA HIS A 105 0.44 -9.18 8.53
C HIS A 105 -0.09 -7.82 8.11
N VAL A 106 -1.21 -7.83 7.40
CA VAL A 106 -2.00 -6.65 7.08
C VAL A 106 -3.43 -6.87 7.57
N ALA A 107 -3.95 -5.92 8.34
CA ALA A 107 -5.36 -5.87 8.71
C ALA A 107 -6.08 -4.82 7.86
N TYR A 108 -7.34 -5.06 7.50
CA TYR A 108 -8.16 -4.14 6.72
C TYR A 108 -9.65 -4.40 6.95
N GLU A 109 -10.49 -3.43 6.62
CA GLU A 109 -11.95 -3.51 6.66
C GLU A 109 -12.47 -3.91 5.28
N SER A 110 -13.54 -4.72 5.22
CA SER A 110 -14.16 -5.08 3.94
C SER A 110 -15.65 -5.38 4.07
N PHE A 111 -16.41 -4.98 3.05
CA PHE A 111 -17.81 -5.39 2.83
C PHE A 111 -17.93 -6.68 2.00
N ALA A 112 -16.80 -7.30 1.62
CA ALA A 112 -16.78 -8.45 0.73
C ALA A 112 -17.16 -9.74 1.45
N SER A 113 -18.31 -10.31 1.07
CA SER A 113 -18.86 -11.53 1.66
C SER A 113 -18.20 -12.83 1.19
N ASN A 114 -17.18 -12.75 0.33
CA ASN A 114 -16.51 -13.91 -0.26
C ASN A 114 -15.03 -14.02 0.09
N LEU A 115 -14.50 -13.19 1.01
CA LEU A 115 -13.11 -13.29 1.45
C LEU A 115 -12.86 -14.54 2.30
N VAL A 116 -13.88 -14.97 3.05
CA VAL A 116 -13.88 -16.22 3.82
C VAL A 116 -15.24 -16.94 3.69
N PRO A 117 -15.29 -18.28 3.79
CA PRO A 117 -16.53 -19.04 3.51
C PRO A 117 -17.73 -18.75 4.41
N ASP A 118 -17.49 -18.24 5.63
CA ASP A 118 -18.53 -18.08 6.67
C ASP A 118 -18.95 -16.62 6.90
N ASP A 119 -18.48 -15.69 6.06
CA ASP A 119 -18.94 -14.31 6.09
C ASP A 119 -20.34 -14.19 5.44
N THR A 120 -21.36 -14.02 6.29
CA THR A 120 -22.77 -14.16 5.88
C THR A 120 -23.69 -13.05 6.41
N ASN A 121 -23.15 -12.12 7.20
CA ASN A 121 -23.96 -11.11 7.90
C ASN A 121 -24.28 -9.88 7.01
N GLY A 122 -23.61 -9.73 5.85
CA GLY A 122 -23.76 -8.59 4.95
C GLY A 122 -23.30 -7.25 5.54
N SER A 123 -22.40 -7.30 6.53
CA SER A 123 -21.83 -6.13 7.20
C SER A 123 -20.34 -6.00 6.88
N GLU A 124 -19.76 -4.87 7.23
CA GLU A 124 -18.31 -4.69 7.16
C GLU A 124 -17.64 -5.50 8.28
N ASP A 125 -16.64 -6.28 7.90
CA ASP A 125 -15.85 -7.10 8.79
C ASP A 125 -14.36 -6.74 8.70
N VAL A 126 -13.60 -7.11 9.73
CA VAL A 126 -12.15 -6.88 9.77
C VAL A 126 -11.41 -8.17 9.43
N PHE A 127 -10.57 -8.09 8.41
CA PHE A 127 -9.78 -9.21 7.92
C PHE A 127 -8.31 -9.02 8.24
N VAL A 128 -7.57 -10.13 8.35
CA VAL A 128 -6.11 -10.14 8.44
C VAL A 128 -5.54 -11.12 7.42
N VAL A 129 -4.61 -10.64 6.60
CA VAL A 129 -3.88 -11.45 5.63
C VAL A 129 -2.43 -11.60 6.05
N SER A 130 -1.90 -12.82 5.92
CA SER A 130 -0.47 -13.09 6.09
C SER A 130 0.24 -12.92 4.74
N THR A 131 1.26 -12.07 4.70
CA THR A 131 2.02 -11.79 3.46
C THR A 131 3.07 -12.85 3.16
N ASP A 132 3.26 -13.82 4.07
CA ASP A 132 4.20 -14.94 3.92
C ASP A 132 3.82 -15.90 2.76
N TYR A 133 2.57 -15.86 2.30
CA TYR A 133 2.09 -16.69 1.20
C TYR A 133 2.52 -16.20 -0.19
N TRP A 134 3.04 -14.97 -0.28
CA TRP A 134 3.37 -14.31 -1.56
C TRP A 134 4.89 -14.19 -1.80
N LEU A 135 5.69 -14.82 -0.93
CA LEU A 135 7.16 -14.90 -1.05
C LEU A 135 7.60 -16.31 -1.46
N VAL A 136 7.22 -16.76 -2.66
CA VAL A 136 7.83 -17.93 -3.33
C VAL A 136 8.26 -17.60 -4.75
#